data_AF-A0A954RS07-F1
#
_entry.id   AF-A0A954RS07-F1
#
_cell.length_a   1.000
_cell.length_b   1.000
_cell.length_c   1.000
_cell.angle_alpha   90.00
_cell.angle_beta   90.00
_cell.angle_gamma   90.00
#
_symmetry.space_group_name_H-M   'P 1'
#
loop_
_entity.id
_entity.type
_entity.pdbx_description
1 polymer ?
#
loop_
_entity_poly.entity_id
_entity_poly.type
_entity_poly.pdbx_seq_one_letter_code
_entity_poly.pdbx_strand_id
1 'polypeptide(L)'
;MTGSCQSQQRSCQRRGFILVLVLVVIALIALSTYTFSSLMVTENESAVMAGHQLQARMSVDSGVANTRYILELLPSEREGLGGLYSNPQLFQAQLVVDHDAARSRARFGIVSPAIDDTGLLGGLRFGLQDESERLNINLLSVLDDASQVTDAAAAATTDPAAGGTSTGGASTGGTTNTGTAPAGTGTTPNQNPSSTGSTGTTTSGSSSTGTTGSTDDADISSLANGITDATGEAILMDLPGMTIEVAHAILDWLDADDTPR
;
A
#
# COMPACT_ATOMS: atom_id res chain seq x y z
N MET A 1 98.57 -16.56 -58.62
CA MET A 1 97.43 -15.68 -58.97
C MET A 1 96.32 -15.92 -57.96
N THR A 2 95.81 -14.82 -57.38
CA THR A 2 94.48 -14.64 -56.74
C THR A 2 94.14 -15.57 -55.54
N GLY A 3 93.96 -15.13 -54.30
CA GLY A 3 93.62 -13.80 -53.77
C GLY A 3 92.11 -13.54 -53.80
N SER A 4 91.39 -13.85 -52.72
CA SER A 4 90.14 -13.19 -52.26
C SER A 4 89.67 -13.80 -50.92
N CYS A 5 89.87 -13.09 -49.82
CA CYS A 5 88.88 -12.23 -49.15
C CYS A 5 87.77 -13.01 -48.40
N GLN A 6 88.10 -13.57 -47.23
CA GLN A 6 87.12 -13.74 -46.15
C GLN A 6 86.96 -12.39 -45.43
N SER A 7 85.89 -11.66 -45.72
CA SER A 7 85.48 -10.48 -44.98
C SER A 7 84.89 -10.91 -43.62
N GLN A 8 85.78 -11.13 -42.66
CA GLN A 8 85.41 -11.40 -41.28
C GLN A 8 84.84 -10.11 -40.66
N GLN A 9 83.51 -10.05 -40.54
CA GLN A 9 82.80 -8.94 -39.92
C GLN A 9 83.23 -8.79 -38.45
N ARG A 10 84.13 -7.84 -38.20
CA ARG A 10 84.46 -7.37 -36.86
C ARG A 10 83.27 -6.60 -36.32
N SER A 11 82.45 -7.26 -35.49
CA SER A 11 81.45 -6.57 -34.68
C SER A 11 82.13 -5.86 -33.51
N CYS A 12 82.59 -4.63 -33.76
CA CYS A 12 83.00 -3.70 -32.70
C CYS A 12 81.79 -3.35 -31.81
N GLN A 13 81.79 -3.95 -30.62
CA GLN A 13 81.25 -3.48 -29.35
C GLN A 13 80.10 -2.45 -29.34
N ARG A 14 78.87 -2.96 -29.26
CA ARG A 14 77.75 -2.39 -28.48
C ARG A 14 76.91 -3.52 -27.86
N ARG A 15 77.51 -4.32 -26.98
CA ARG A 15 76.85 -5.49 -26.36
C ARG A 15 76.25 -5.22 -24.97
N GLY A 16 76.52 -4.06 -24.36
CA GLY A 16 75.90 -3.67 -23.08
C GLY A 16 74.45 -3.15 -23.22
N PHE A 17 74.09 -2.57 -24.36
CA PHE A 17 72.75 -2.02 -24.60
C PHE A 17 71.65 -3.10 -24.61
N ILE A 18 71.99 -4.34 -24.99
CA ILE A 18 71.04 -5.46 -25.00
C ILE A 18 70.55 -5.76 -23.58
N LEU A 19 71.42 -5.67 -22.56
CA LEU A 19 71.01 -5.88 -21.16
C LEU A 19 70.05 -4.79 -20.69
N VAL A 20 70.27 -3.55 -21.11
CA VAL A 20 69.36 -2.43 -20.81
C VAL A 20 68.00 -2.66 -21.49
N LEU A 21 67.99 -3.06 -22.76
CA LEU A 21 66.75 -3.34 -23.48
C LEU A 21 65.99 -4.51 -22.84
N VAL A 22 66.66 -5.61 -22.54
CA VAL A 22 66.04 -6.77 -21.89
C VAL A 22 65.50 -6.40 -20.51
N LEU A 23 66.24 -5.61 -19.72
CA LEU A 23 65.76 -5.12 -18.44
C LEU A 23 64.50 -4.27 -18.59
N VAL A 24 64.45 -3.37 -19.58
CA VAL A 24 63.25 -2.57 -19.88
C VAL A 24 62.09 -3.48 -20.30
N VAL A 25 62.32 -4.45 -21.18
CA VAL A 25 61.27 -5.39 -21.62
C VAL A 25 60.73 -6.20 -20.44
N ILE A 26 61.61 -6.75 -19.60
CA ILE A 26 61.21 -7.50 -18.41
C ILE A 26 60.46 -6.59 -17.45
N ALA A 27 60.91 -5.35 -17.24
CA ALA A 27 60.21 -4.38 -16.40
C ALA A 27 58.81 -4.04 -16.92
N LEU A 28 58.64 -3.88 -18.24
CA LEU A 28 57.35 -3.60 -18.87
C LEU A 28 56.39 -4.80 -18.80
N ILE A 29 56.88 -6.03 -18.99
CA ILE A 29 56.08 -7.25 -18.84
C ILE A 29 55.71 -7.46 -17.36
N ALA A 30 56.65 -7.23 -16.43
CA ALA A 30 56.40 -7.32 -14.99
C ALA A 30 55.33 -6.31 -14.54
N LEU A 31 55.36 -5.08 -15.06
CA LEU A 31 54.36 -4.07 -14.73
C LEU A 31 52.96 -4.45 -15.26
N SER A 32 52.86 -4.99 -16.47
CA SER A 32 51.59 -5.46 -17.05
C SER A 32 50.98 -6.64 -16.29
N THR A 33 51.81 -7.60 -15.89
CA THR A 33 51.35 -8.75 -15.08
C THR A 33 50.93 -8.33 -13.67
N TYR A 34 51.61 -7.35 -13.07
CA TYR A 34 51.25 -6.80 -11.77
C TYR A 34 49.88 -6.09 -11.77
N THR A 35 49.60 -5.27 -12.79
CA THR A 35 48.29 -4.59 -12.90
C THR A 35 47.16 -5.58 -13.16
N PHE A 36 47.38 -6.58 -14.02
CA PHE A 36 46.42 -7.65 -14.25
C PHE A 36 46.13 -8.45 -12.98
N SER A 37 47.17 -8.83 -12.23
CA SER A 37 47.01 -9.54 -10.95
C SER A 37 46.20 -8.71 -9.94
N SER A 38 46.40 -7.40 -9.91
CA SER A 38 45.66 -6.51 -9.00
C SER A 38 44.18 -6.43 -9.36
N LEU A 39 43.84 -6.37 -10.65
CA LEU A 39 42.45 -6.38 -11.12
C LEU A 39 41.74 -7.70 -10.82
N MET A 40 42.44 -8.83 -11.01
CA MET A 40 41.84 -10.16 -10.78
C MET A 40 41.48 -10.41 -9.32
N VAL A 41 42.26 -9.88 -8.36
CA VAL A 41 41.93 -10.02 -6.92
C VAL A 41 40.64 -9.28 -6.58
N THR A 42 40.49 -8.03 -7.05
CA THR A 42 39.29 -7.24 -6.82
C THR A 42 38.04 -7.89 -7.43
N GLU A 43 38.16 -8.47 -8.62
CA GLU A 43 37.03 -9.13 -9.28
C GLU A 43 36.65 -10.44 -8.58
N ASN A 44 37.62 -11.17 -8.03
CA ASN A 44 37.32 -12.34 -7.23
C ASN A 44 36.58 -11.96 -5.93
N GLU A 45 37.02 -10.88 -5.27
CA GLU A 45 36.34 -10.39 -4.07
C GLU A 45 34.89 -9.97 -4.37
N SER A 46 34.64 -9.28 -5.50
CA SER A 46 33.29 -8.89 -5.90
C SER A 46 32.40 -10.11 -6.18
N ALA A 47 32.92 -11.12 -6.88
CA ALA A 47 32.21 -12.37 -7.15
C ALA A 47 31.82 -13.12 -5.87
N VAL A 48 32.72 -13.18 -4.89
CA VAL A 48 32.45 -13.79 -3.58
C VAL A 48 31.36 -13.02 -2.84
N MET A 49 31.43 -11.69 -2.80
CA MET A 49 30.41 -10.86 -2.15
C MET A 49 29.04 -11.00 -2.82
N ALA A 50 28.99 -11.08 -4.14
CA ALA A 50 27.75 -11.34 -4.89
C ALA A 50 27.15 -12.71 -4.52
N GLY A 51 27.99 -13.74 -4.38
CA GLY A 51 27.56 -15.06 -3.89
C GLY A 51 26.93 -14.98 -2.49
N HIS A 52 27.54 -14.25 -1.57
CA HIS A 52 27.00 -14.04 -0.22
C HIS A 52 25.68 -13.27 -0.23
N GLN A 53 25.53 -12.25 -1.10
CA GLN A 53 24.27 -11.51 -1.24
C GLN A 53 23.14 -12.40 -1.75
N LEU A 54 23.42 -13.28 -2.72
CA LEU A 54 22.43 -14.24 -3.22
C LEU A 54 22.04 -15.23 -2.12
N GLN A 55 23.02 -15.76 -1.37
CA GLN A 55 22.74 -16.64 -0.24
C GLN A 55 21.90 -15.96 0.84
N ALA A 56 22.17 -14.68 1.13
CA ALA A 56 21.38 -13.89 2.08
C ALA A 56 19.94 -13.74 1.60
N ARG A 57 19.72 -13.40 0.32
CA ARG A 57 18.36 -13.32 -0.26
C ARG A 57 17.61 -14.64 -0.17
N MET A 58 18.24 -15.74 -0.59
CA MET A 58 17.64 -17.07 -0.49
C MET A 58 17.32 -17.45 0.96
N SER A 59 18.16 -17.03 1.92
CA SER A 59 17.88 -17.26 3.34
C SER A 59 16.68 -16.45 3.86
N VAL A 60 16.47 -15.24 3.35
CA VAL A 60 15.28 -14.43 3.67
C VAL A 60 14.03 -15.07 3.08
N ASP A 61 14.08 -15.53 1.83
CA ASP A 61 12.96 -16.21 1.17
C ASP A 61 12.55 -17.48 1.94
N SER A 62 13.52 -18.23 2.48
CA SER A 62 13.24 -19.37 3.35
C SER A 62 12.52 -18.97 4.65
N GLY A 63 12.81 -17.78 5.17
CA GLY A 63 12.12 -17.22 6.33
C GLY A 63 10.66 -16.88 6.04
N VAL A 64 10.38 -16.34 4.85
CA VAL A 64 8.98 -16.10 4.39
C VAL A 64 8.22 -17.42 4.30
N ALA A 65 8.83 -18.45 3.70
CA ALA A 65 8.22 -19.78 3.62
C ALA A 65 7.96 -20.40 5.00
N ASN A 66 8.90 -20.27 5.95
CA ASN A 66 8.73 -20.72 7.32
C ASN A 66 7.60 -19.99 8.05
N THR A 67 7.49 -18.67 7.85
CA THR A 67 6.40 -17.86 8.42
C THR A 67 5.06 -18.31 7.90
N ARG A 68 4.95 -18.56 6.60
CA ARG A 68 3.76 -19.10 5.97
C ARG A 68 3.36 -20.45 6.59
N TYR A 69 4.31 -21.36 6.76
CA TYR A 69 4.06 -22.64 7.42
C TYR A 69 3.49 -22.48 8.84
N ILE A 70 4.05 -21.56 9.64
CA ILE A 70 3.55 -21.26 11.00
C ILE A 70 2.13 -20.67 10.98
N LEU A 71 1.82 -19.84 9.98
CA LEU A 71 0.48 -19.24 9.80
C LEU A 71 -0.56 -20.24 9.27
N GLU A 72 -0.14 -21.29 8.57
CA GLU A 72 -1.00 -22.40 8.13
C GLU A 72 -1.34 -23.37 9.28
N LEU A 73 -0.53 -23.39 10.34
CA LEU A 73 -0.73 -24.24 11.51
C LEU A 73 -1.99 -23.83 12.31
N LEU A 74 -2.64 -24.79 12.97
CA LEU A 74 -3.81 -24.53 13.82
C LEU A 74 -3.46 -23.55 14.96
N PRO A 75 -4.40 -22.69 15.39
CA PRO A 75 -4.16 -21.73 16.48
C PRO A 75 -3.69 -22.39 17.78
N SER A 76 -4.24 -23.55 18.14
CA SER A 76 -3.87 -24.27 19.36
C SER A 76 -2.43 -24.81 19.35
N GLU A 77 -1.97 -25.33 18.21
CA GLU A 77 -0.59 -25.82 18.06
C GLU A 77 0.41 -24.66 18.06
N ARG A 78 0.00 -23.55 17.45
CA ARG A 78 0.77 -22.31 17.39
C ARG A 78 0.97 -21.67 18.78
N GLU A 79 -0.05 -21.67 19.61
CA GLU A 79 0.05 -21.27 21.01
C GLU A 79 0.99 -22.21 21.80
N GLY A 80 0.90 -23.52 21.55
CA GLY A 80 1.81 -24.51 22.13
C GLY A 80 3.28 -24.31 21.76
N LEU A 81 3.56 -23.74 20.58
CA LEU A 81 4.90 -23.38 20.12
C LEU A 81 5.45 -22.07 20.74
N GLY A 82 4.69 -21.41 21.62
CA GLY A 82 5.10 -20.17 22.29
C GLY A 82 4.52 -18.89 21.66
N GLY A 83 3.52 -19.03 20.79
CA GLY A 83 2.81 -17.90 20.18
C GLY A 83 3.62 -17.13 19.13
N LEU A 84 2.99 -16.09 18.57
CA LEU A 84 3.51 -15.31 17.43
C LEU A 84 4.10 -13.97 17.81
N TYR A 85 3.62 -13.35 18.89
CA TYR A 85 3.91 -11.96 19.19
C TYR A 85 5.37 -11.72 19.61
N SER A 86 5.90 -12.56 20.50
CA SER A 86 7.29 -12.52 20.95
C SER A 86 7.78 -13.93 21.23
N ASN A 87 8.43 -14.52 20.23
CA ASN A 87 8.97 -15.87 20.31
C ASN A 87 10.36 -15.94 19.70
N PRO A 88 11.41 -15.65 20.50
CA PRO A 88 12.78 -15.70 20.01
C PRO A 88 13.18 -17.12 19.59
N GLN A 89 12.63 -18.19 20.18
CA GLN A 89 13.04 -19.55 19.82
C GLN A 89 12.66 -19.92 18.38
N LEU A 90 11.51 -19.43 17.89
CA LEU A 90 11.05 -19.68 16.51
C LEU A 90 11.62 -18.68 15.51
N PHE A 91 11.79 -17.42 15.91
CA PHE A 91 12.05 -16.30 14.99
C PHE A 91 13.45 -15.70 15.10
N GLN A 92 14.27 -16.11 16.06
CA GLN A 92 15.64 -15.62 16.22
C GLN A 92 16.66 -16.63 15.69
N ALA A 93 17.56 -16.15 14.83
CA ALA A 93 18.76 -16.88 14.41
C ALA A 93 18.48 -18.29 13.87
N GLN A 94 17.39 -18.46 13.13
CA GLN A 94 17.00 -19.75 12.57
C GLN A 94 17.96 -20.16 11.45
N LEU A 95 18.54 -21.36 11.58
CA LEU A 95 19.56 -21.85 10.66
C LEU A 95 18.93 -22.34 9.35
N VAL A 96 19.43 -21.81 8.23
CA VAL A 96 19.01 -22.21 6.87
C VAL A 96 20.10 -23.02 6.20
N VAL A 97 21.31 -22.44 6.17
CA VAL A 97 22.49 -23.06 5.56
C VAL A 97 23.48 -23.32 6.67
N ASP A 98 23.69 -24.60 6.96
CA ASP A 98 24.77 -25.02 7.83
C ASP A 98 26.09 -25.08 7.06
N HIS A 99 27.15 -24.63 7.71
CA HIS A 99 28.49 -24.60 7.15
C HIS A 99 29.50 -24.63 8.30
N ASP A 100 30.63 -25.31 8.10
CA ASP A 100 31.66 -25.47 9.13
C ASP A 100 32.21 -24.11 9.57
N ALA A 101 32.66 -23.30 8.60
CA ALA A 101 33.01 -21.90 8.84
C ALA A 101 31.83 -21.05 9.35
N ALA A 102 31.99 -20.42 10.52
CA ALA A 102 30.99 -19.54 11.12
C ALA A 102 30.55 -18.38 10.22
N ARG A 103 31.44 -17.91 9.32
CA ARG A 103 31.18 -16.80 8.38
C ARG A 103 30.26 -17.19 7.21
N SER A 104 30.16 -18.48 6.90
CA SER A 104 29.37 -18.97 5.75
C SER A 104 28.02 -19.56 6.17
N ARG A 105 27.72 -19.57 7.47
CA ARG A 105 26.43 -20.00 8.01
C ARG A 105 25.39 -18.90 7.77
N ALA A 106 24.30 -19.26 7.12
CA ALA A 106 23.19 -18.35 6.90
C ALA A 106 22.08 -18.63 7.90
N ARG A 107 21.65 -17.58 8.59
CA ARG A 107 20.53 -17.59 9.52
C ARG A 107 19.58 -16.45 9.17
N PHE A 108 18.27 -16.68 9.24
CA PHE A 108 17.31 -15.60 9.20
C PHE A 108 16.76 -15.30 10.60
N GLY A 109 16.24 -14.10 10.77
CA GLY A 109 15.46 -13.75 11.94
C GLY A 109 14.38 -12.75 11.55
N ILE A 110 13.21 -12.86 12.17
CA ILE A 110 12.10 -11.96 11.92
C ILE A 110 12.01 -11.01 13.10
N VAL A 111 12.14 -9.72 12.79
CA VAL A 111 12.17 -8.66 13.79
C VAL A 111 10.92 -7.82 13.64
N SER A 112 10.26 -7.59 14.76
CA SER A 112 9.12 -6.68 14.88
C SER A 112 9.44 -5.57 15.90
N PRO A 113 8.93 -4.35 15.70
CA PRO A 113 9.03 -3.30 16.70
C PRO A 113 8.33 -3.71 18.00
N ALA A 114 9.00 -3.58 19.14
CA ALA A 114 8.35 -3.71 20.44
C ALA A 114 7.67 -2.38 20.77
N ILE A 115 6.36 -2.40 21.04
CA ILE A 115 5.60 -1.23 21.45
C ILE A 115 5.34 -1.39 22.95
N ASP A 116 5.66 -0.37 23.73
CA ASP A 116 5.37 -0.36 25.16
C ASP A 116 3.88 -0.05 25.43
N ASP A 117 3.47 -0.19 26.69
CA ASP A 117 2.08 0.05 27.10
C ASP A 117 1.62 1.51 26.87
N THR A 118 2.55 2.42 26.57
CA THR A 118 2.28 3.84 26.27
C THR A 118 2.19 4.12 24.76
N GLY A 119 2.28 3.08 23.91
CA GLY A 119 2.24 3.21 22.47
C GLY A 119 3.55 3.71 21.85
N LEU A 120 4.62 3.83 22.65
CA LEU A 120 5.93 4.28 22.20
C LEU A 120 6.79 3.07 21.80
N LEU A 121 7.83 3.32 21.01
CA LEU A 121 8.74 2.28 20.54
C LEU A 121 9.69 1.85 21.68
N GLY A 122 9.43 0.67 22.25
CA GLY A 122 10.19 0.05 23.35
C GLY A 122 11.37 -0.82 22.91
N GLY A 123 11.70 -0.86 21.61
CA GLY A 123 12.86 -1.58 21.07
C GLY A 123 12.51 -2.57 19.96
N LEU A 124 13.26 -3.67 19.88
CA LEU A 124 13.08 -4.73 18.89
C LEU A 124 12.71 -6.04 19.59
N ARG A 125 11.73 -6.75 19.05
CA ARG A 125 11.36 -8.10 19.46
C ARG A 125 11.40 -9.06 18.27
N PHE A 126 11.53 -10.34 18.54
CA PHE A 126 11.47 -11.39 17.53
C PHE A 126 10.07 -12.00 17.52
N GLY A 127 9.33 -11.78 16.44
CA GLY A 127 7.92 -12.15 16.36
C GLY A 127 7.23 -11.51 15.15
N LEU A 128 5.94 -11.81 15.00
CA LEU A 128 5.08 -11.24 13.98
C LEU A 128 4.25 -10.09 14.58
N GLN A 129 3.90 -9.14 13.72
CA GLN A 129 2.97 -8.06 14.01
C GLN A 129 1.89 -8.11 12.93
N ASP A 130 0.64 -7.81 13.29
CA ASP A 130 -0.41 -7.57 12.31
C ASP A 130 -0.46 -6.07 11.99
N GLU A 131 -0.35 -5.73 10.70
CA GLU A 131 -0.51 -4.38 10.19
C GLU A 131 -1.98 -4.03 9.92
N SER A 132 -2.88 -5.01 9.86
CA SER A 132 -4.30 -4.82 9.51
C SER A 132 -5.10 -4.15 10.62
N GLU A 133 -4.63 -4.24 11.88
CA GLU A 133 -5.20 -3.50 13.01
C GLU A 133 -4.87 -1.99 12.94
N ARG A 134 -3.97 -1.58 12.03
CA ARG A 134 -3.63 -0.17 11.80
C ARG A 134 -4.45 0.41 10.66
N LEU A 135 -4.59 1.73 10.66
CA LEU A 135 -5.34 2.44 9.62
C LEU A 135 -4.63 2.35 8.26
N ASN A 136 -5.33 1.84 7.25
CA ASN A 136 -4.83 1.74 5.88
C ASN A 136 -4.88 3.11 5.18
N ILE A 137 -3.75 3.79 5.12
CA ILE A 137 -3.62 5.13 4.52
C ILE A 137 -3.97 5.14 3.02
N ASN A 138 -3.75 4.02 2.32
CA ASN A 138 -4.06 3.93 0.89
C ASN A 138 -5.57 4.01 0.63
N LEU A 139 -6.40 3.67 1.62
CA LEU A 139 -7.85 3.77 1.51
C LEU A 139 -8.31 5.24 1.54
N LEU A 140 -7.62 6.10 2.29
CA LEU A 140 -8.02 7.51 2.45
C LEU A 140 -7.99 8.27 1.11
N SER A 141 -7.00 8.00 0.26
CA SER A 141 -6.92 8.65 -1.06
C SER A 141 -8.10 8.29 -1.96
N VAL A 142 -8.52 7.02 -1.94
CA VAL A 142 -9.66 6.55 -2.74
C VAL A 142 -10.98 7.11 -2.22
N LEU A 143 -11.08 7.27 -0.90
CA LEU A 143 -12.27 7.85 -0.27
C LEU A 143 -12.41 9.35 -0.59
N ASP A 144 -11.33 10.13 -0.65
CA ASP A 144 -11.37 11.55 -1.00
C ASP A 144 -11.83 11.78 -2.46
N ASP A 145 -11.29 11.00 -3.39
CA ASP A 145 -11.73 11.04 -4.80
C ASP A 145 -13.23 10.67 -4.92
N ALA A 146 -13.67 9.65 -4.18
CA ALA A 146 -15.07 9.24 -4.15
C ALA A 146 -15.97 10.32 -3.54
N SER A 147 -15.55 10.97 -2.45
CA SER A 147 -16.29 12.08 -1.85
C SER A 147 -16.33 13.29 -2.76
N GLN A 148 -15.25 13.64 -3.45
CA GLN A 148 -15.26 14.77 -4.40
C GLN A 148 -16.21 14.52 -5.58
N VAL A 149 -16.35 13.28 -6.04
CA VAL A 149 -17.32 12.95 -7.10
C VAL A 149 -18.75 13.07 -6.59
N THR A 150 -19.04 12.61 -5.37
CA THR A 150 -20.37 12.76 -4.77
C THR A 150 -20.68 14.21 -4.41
N ASP A 151 -19.67 14.99 -4.00
CA ASP A 151 -19.80 16.42 -3.70
C ASP A 151 -19.94 17.25 -4.96
N ALA A 152 -19.28 16.87 -6.06
CA ALA A 152 -19.49 17.48 -7.38
C ALA A 152 -20.89 17.15 -7.94
N ALA A 153 -21.40 15.93 -7.71
CA ALA A 153 -22.76 15.55 -8.06
C ALA A 153 -23.83 16.24 -7.18
N ALA A 154 -23.53 16.44 -5.88
CA ALA A 154 -24.37 17.20 -4.96
C ALA A 154 -24.34 18.71 -5.28
N ALA A 155 -23.19 19.27 -5.67
CA ALA A 155 -23.07 20.65 -6.12
C ALA A 155 -23.77 20.87 -7.48
N ALA A 156 -23.74 19.89 -8.39
CA ALA A 156 -24.46 19.95 -9.67
C ALA A 156 -26.00 19.81 -9.52
N THR A 157 -26.49 19.33 -8.37
CA THR A 157 -27.92 19.25 -8.05
C THR A 157 -28.41 20.44 -7.21
N THR A 158 -27.52 21.34 -6.80
CA THR A 158 -27.90 22.63 -6.21
C THR A 158 -28.07 23.67 -7.32
N ASP A 159 -29.28 23.70 -7.88
CA ASP A 159 -29.73 24.65 -8.91
C ASP A 159 -29.46 26.12 -8.50
N PRO A 160 -28.61 26.89 -9.21
CA PRO A 160 -28.35 28.28 -8.88
C PRO A 160 -29.27 29.22 -9.67
N ALA A 161 -30.60 28.99 -9.74
CA ALA A 161 -31.45 29.89 -10.52
C ALA A 161 -32.96 29.87 -10.20
N ALA A 162 -33.36 30.15 -8.97
CA ALA A 162 -34.69 30.72 -8.73
C ALA A 162 -34.63 32.26 -8.77
N GLY A 163 -34.62 32.85 -9.98
CA GLY A 163 -34.68 34.30 -10.14
C GLY A 163 -34.55 34.85 -11.56
N GLY A 164 -35.65 34.89 -12.32
CA GLY A 164 -35.99 36.03 -13.17
C GLY A 164 -35.64 36.02 -14.68
N THR A 165 -36.71 35.92 -15.49
CA THR A 165 -36.98 36.71 -16.71
C THR A 165 -36.42 36.27 -18.08
N SER A 166 -37.36 36.11 -19.01
CA SER A 166 -37.27 35.88 -20.47
C SER A 166 -36.36 36.81 -21.28
N THR A 167 -35.82 36.33 -22.41
CA THR A 167 -35.97 36.89 -23.79
C THR A 167 -35.24 36.00 -24.81
N GLY A 168 -35.84 35.75 -25.97
CA GLY A 168 -35.42 34.72 -26.94
C GLY A 168 -34.27 35.09 -27.90
N GLY A 169 -33.95 34.15 -28.80
CA GLY A 169 -33.08 34.40 -29.95
C GLY A 169 -32.42 33.16 -30.58
N ALA A 170 -32.98 32.74 -31.73
CA ALA A 170 -32.34 32.17 -32.92
C ALA A 170 -31.49 30.86 -32.89
N SER A 171 -31.81 30.04 -33.90
CA SER A 171 -31.19 28.85 -34.48
C SER A 171 -29.66 28.89 -34.72
N THR A 172 -29.01 27.71 -34.81
CA THR A 172 -28.46 27.10 -36.07
C THR A 172 -27.45 25.95 -35.79
N GLY A 173 -27.66 24.79 -36.44
CA GLY A 173 -26.64 23.79 -36.88
C GLY A 173 -25.93 22.95 -35.80
N GLY A 174 -25.68 21.63 -35.91
CA GLY A 174 -25.88 20.62 -36.95
C GLY A 174 -24.86 19.48 -36.77
N THR A 175 -25.33 18.21 -36.77
CA THR A 175 -24.60 16.94 -37.09
C THR A 175 -23.43 16.51 -36.17
N THR A 176 -23.24 15.24 -35.76
CA THR A 176 -23.35 13.94 -36.46
C THR A 176 -23.60 12.74 -35.53
N ASN A 177 -24.26 11.72 -36.09
CA ASN A 177 -24.49 10.34 -35.62
C ASN A 177 -23.21 9.53 -35.27
N THR A 178 -23.32 8.47 -34.45
CA THR A 178 -23.42 7.03 -34.89
C THR A 178 -23.05 6.02 -33.77
N GLY A 179 -23.76 4.87 -33.73
CA GLY A 179 -23.33 3.63 -33.05
C GLY A 179 -24.31 3.11 -31.99
N THR A 180 -25.52 2.64 -32.32
CA THR A 180 -25.87 1.26 -32.73
C THR A 180 -25.72 0.16 -31.64
N ALA A 181 -26.78 -0.02 -30.84
CA ALA A 181 -27.52 -1.26 -30.49
C ALA A 181 -26.80 -2.51 -29.88
N PRO A 182 -27.53 -3.53 -29.34
CA PRO A 182 -28.98 -3.65 -29.12
C PRO A 182 -29.42 -4.16 -27.73
N ALA A 183 -30.74 -4.12 -27.55
CA ALA A 183 -31.52 -4.62 -26.44
C ALA A 183 -31.51 -6.15 -26.27
N GLY A 184 -31.77 -6.60 -25.03
CA GLY A 184 -32.19 -7.95 -24.66
C GLY A 184 -33.51 -7.88 -23.89
N THR A 185 -34.46 -8.69 -24.35
CA THR A 185 -35.92 -8.71 -24.19
C THR A 185 -36.46 -9.43 -22.93
N GLY A 186 -37.67 -9.03 -22.50
CA GLY A 186 -38.67 -9.88 -21.79
C GLY A 186 -38.41 -10.06 -20.29
N THR A 187 -39.38 -10.11 -19.38
CA THR A 187 -40.82 -10.41 -19.40
C THR A 187 -41.42 -9.96 -18.05
N THR A 188 -42.72 -9.64 -18.05
CA THR A 188 -43.59 -9.27 -16.91
C THR A 188 -43.84 -10.45 -15.93
N PRO A 189 -44.83 -10.40 -15.03
CA PRO A 189 -44.99 -9.61 -13.80
C PRO A 189 -45.20 -10.52 -12.56
N ASN A 190 -45.10 -10.03 -11.33
CA ASN A 190 -45.71 -10.74 -10.19
C ASN A 190 -46.38 -9.77 -9.21
N GLN A 191 -47.71 -9.74 -9.28
CA GLN A 191 -48.57 -9.31 -8.19
C GLN A 191 -48.86 -10.53 -7.32
N ASN A 192 -48.80 -10.38 -5.99
CA ASN A 192 -49.93 -10.85 -5.17
C ASN A 192 -49.96 -10.15 -3.79
N PRO A 193 -51.16 -9.94 -3.19
CA PRO A 193 -51.41 -8.94 -2.17
C PRO A 193 -51.83 -9.53 -0.81
N SER A 194 -52.28 -8.63 0.07
CA SER A 194 -53.25 -8.81 1.17
C SER A 194 -52.73 -9.31 2.53
N SER A 195 -52.91 -8.45 3.54
CA SER A 195 -53.83 -8.66 4.68
C SER A 195 -53.64 -7.50 5.67
N THR A 196 -54.64 -6.66 5.97
CA THR A 196 -55.82 -6.86 6.83
C THR A 196 -55.64 -6.08 8.14
N GLY A 197 -56.30 -4.91 8.20
CA GLY A 197 -57.11 -4.41 9.31
C GLY A 197 -56.50 -4.21 10.70
N SER A 198 -56.55 -2.97 11.20
CA SER A 198 -57.10 -2.67 12.53
C SER A 198 -57.49 -1.18 12.65
N THR A 199 -58.41 -0.93 13.56
CA THR A 199 -59.39 0.16 13.62
C THR A 199 -59.18 1.03 14.86
N GLY A 200 -59.45 2.35 14.75
CA GLY A 200 -59.70 3.28 15.87
C GLY A 200 -58.43 3.83 16.53
N THR A 201 -58.30 5.10 16.91
CA THR A 201 -59.28 5.93 17.63
C THR A 201 -58.88 7.40 17.53
N THR A 202 -59.87 8.26 17.36
CA THR A 202 -59.82 9.72 17.44
C THR A 202 -59.47 10.21 18.84
N THR A 203 -58.58 11.19 19.00
CA THR A 203 -58.72 12.22 20.05
C THR A 203 -58.04 13.51 19.59
N SER A 204 -58.86 14.47 19.20
CA SER A 204 -58.48 15.89 19.14
C SER A 204 -58.37 16.43 20.56
N GLY A 205 -57.25 17.08 20.87
CA GLY A 205 -57.04 17.85 22.09
C GLY A 205 -56.29 19.13 21.74
N SER A 206 -57.05 20.23 21.64
CA SER A 206 -56.56 21.60 21.50
C SER A 206 -56.59 22.29 22.86
N SER A 207 -55.51 23.01 23.21
CA SER A 207 -55.44 24.27 24.02
C SER A 207 -54.02 24.36 24.61
N SER A 208 -53.11 25.19 24.08
CA SER A 208 -53.00 26.66 24.21
C SER A 208 -52.82 27.16 25.64
N THR A 209 -51.64 27.71 25.96
CA THR A 209 -51.29 28.85 26.85
C THR A 209 -49.79 28.68 27.19
N GLY A 210 -48.84 29.60 27.00
CA GLY A 210 -48.79 30.97 26.50
C GLY A 210 -47.35 31.49 26.73
N THR A 211 -46.74 31.98 25.65
CA THR A 211 -45.93 33.22 25.56
C THR A 211 -44.72 33.44 26.49
N THR A 212 -43.52 33.61 25.90
CA THR A 212 -42.79 34.90 25.83
C THR A 212 -41.58 34.81 24.90
N GLY A 213 -41.61 35.59 23.82
CA GLY A 213 -40.48 36.34 23.27
C GLY A 213 -39.28 35.59 22.71
N SER A 214 -39.23 35.44 21.38
CA SER A 214 -38.42 36.29 20.51
C SER A 214 -38.75 35.93 19.06
N THR A 215 -39.11 36.93 18.28
CA THR A 215 -38.80 36.94 16.85
C THR A 215 -37.32 36.66 16.70
N ASP A 216 -36.95 35.65 15.91
CA ASP A 216 -35.80 35.63 15.00
C ASP A 216 -35.82 34.29 14.24
N ASP A 217 -35.84 34.39 12.91
CA ASP A 217 -35.36 33.40 11.93
C ASP A 217 -35.78 31.93 12.09
N ALA A 218 -36.91 31.57 11.47
CA ALA A 218 -37.21 30.16 11.18
C ALA A 218 -36.25 29.63 10.12
N ASP A 219 -35.19 29.01 10.62
CA ASP A 219 -34.10 28.30 9.96
C ASP A 219 -34.51 27.41 8.77
N ILE A 220 -34.14 27.85 7.56
CA ILE A 220 -34.07 26.98 6.37
C ILE A 220 -32.97 25.91 6.52
N SER A 221 -32.04 26.09 7.47
CA SER A 221 -30.99 25.12 7.81
C SER A 221 -31.55 23.84 8.47
N SER A 222 -32.62 23.94 9.26
CA SER A 222 -33.20 22.81 10.00
C SER A 222 -33.85 21.75 9.09
N LEU A 223 -34.45 22.18 7.98
CA LEU A 223 -35.06 21.28 6.98
C LEU A 223 -34.00 20.61 6.09
N ALA A 224 -32.82 21.22 5.94
CA ALA A 224 -31.69 20.62 5.23
C ALA A 224 -30.99 19.56 6.10
N ASN A 225 -30.84 19.81 7.41
CA ASN A 225 -30.31 18.83 8.35
C ASN A 225 -31.24 17.59 8.47
N GLY A 226 -32.56 17.78 8.52
CA GLY A 226 -33.51 16.65 8.57
C GLY A 226 -33.45 15.68 7.37
N ILE A 227 -32.93 16.13 6.23
CA ILE A 227 -32.73 15.29 5.03
C ILE A 227 -31.39 14.53 5.11
N THR A 228 -30.34 15.12 5.68
CA THR A 228 -29.07 14.44 5.92
C THR A 228 -29.17 13.35 6.99
N ASP A 229 -30.11 13.50 7.92
CA ASP A 229 -30.35 12.58 9.03
C ASP A 229 -30.92 11.23 8.58
N ALA A 230 -32.02 11.26 7.82
CA ALA A 230 -32.63 10.05 7.26
C ALA A 230 -31.72 9.37 6.21
N THR A 231 -30.89 10.17 5.52
CA THR A 231 -29.92 9.65 4.55
C THR A 231 -28.72 9.01 5.25
N GLY A 232 -28.23 9.60 6.34
CA GLY A 232 -27.15 9.05 7.15
C GLY A 232 -27.52 7.71 7.79
N GLU A 233 -28.74 7.60 8.32
CA GLU A 233 -29.25 6.32 8.84
C GLU A 233 -29.30 5.23 7.76
N ALA A 234 -29.79 5.56 6.55
CA ALA A 234 -29.89 4.60 5.45
C ALA A 234 -28.53 4.12 4.93
N ILE A 235 -27.51 4.98 4.92
CA ILE A 235 -26.13 4.62 4.52
C ILE A 235 -25.49 3.69 5.55
N LEU A 236 -25.74 3.95 6.83
CA LEU A 236 -25.22 3.16 7.94
C LEU A 236 -25.88 1.76 7.98
N MET A 237 -27.17 1.65 7.64
CA MET A 237 -27.89 0.37 7.55
C MET A 237 -27.40 -0.59 6.45
N ASP A 238 -26.61 -0.12 5.47
CA ASP A 238 -26.04 -0.97 4.42
C ASP A 238 -24.79 -1.75 4.91
N LEU A 239 -24.26 -1.40 6.09
CA LEU A 239 -23.15 -2.15 6.69
C LEU A 239 -23.65 -3.45 7.35
N PRO A 240 -23.02 -4.60 7.06
CA PRO A 240 -23.40 -5.87 7.68
C PRO A 240 -23.15 -5.84 9.19
N GLY A 241 -24.20 -6.06 9.98
CA GLY A 241 -24.14 -6.07 11.44
C GLY A 241 -24.50 -4.74 12.11
N MET A 242 -24.94 -3.72 11.36
CA MET A 242 -25.41 -2.45 11.92
C MET A 242 -26.87 -2.52 12.37
N THR A 243 -27.17 -2.02 13.57
CA THR A 243 -28.53 -1.93 14.12
C THR A 243 -28.99 -0.47 14.20
N ILE A 244 -30.31 -0.24 14.24
CA ILE A 244 -30.88 1.12 14.27
C ILE A 244 -30.40 1.93 15.47
N GLU A 245 -30.31 1.28 16.62
CA GLU A 245 -29.88 1.90 17.88
C GLU A 245 -28.40 2.31 17.83
N VAL A 246 -27.55 1.51 17.18
CA VAL A 246 -26.12 1.83 17.01
C VAL A 246 -25.94 2.94 15.98
N ALA A 247 -26.73 2.95 14.90
CA ALA A 247 -26.71 4.03 13.92
C ALA A 247 -27.16 5.37 14.56
N HIS A 248 -28.22 5.37 15.36
CA HIS A 248 -28.67 6.55 16.11
C HIS A 248 -27.65 7.02 17.13
N ALA A 249 -27.01 6.12 17.89
CA ALA A 249 -25.97 6.48 18.85
C ALA A 249 -24.70 7.07 18.19
N ILE A 250 -24.39 6.67 16.94
CA ILE A 250 -23.28 7.25 16.18
C ILE A 250 -23.67 8.62 15.63
N LEU A 251 -24.91 8.79 15.16
CA LEU A 251 -25.42 10.07 14.67
C LEU A 251 -25.51 11.11 15.80
N ASP A 252 -25.98 10.71 16.99
CA ASP A 252 -26.03 11.51 18.23
C ASP A 252 -24.63 11.90 18.75
N TRP A 253 -23.59 11.18 18.34
CA TRP A 253 -22.19 11.56 18.64
C TRP A 253 -21.59 12.49 17.56
N LEU A 254 -22.12 12.44 16.33
CA LEU A 254 -21.57 13.13 15.18
C LEU A 254 -22.27 14.47 14.93
N ASP A 255 -23.53 14.62 15.32
CA ASP A 255 -24.23 15.89 15.28
C ASP A 255 -23.85 16.79 16.47
N ALA A 256 -23.97 18.09 16.25
CA ALA A 256 -23.62 19.11 17.23
C ALA A 256 -24.84 19.56 18.05
N ASP A 257 -25.96 18.85 17.93
CA ASP A 257 -27.21 19.17 18.60
C ASP A 257 -27.47 18.19 19.76
N ASP A 258 -27.96 18.70 20.90
CA ASP A 258 -28.19 17.89 22.11
C ASP A 258 -29.58 17.25 22.11
N THR A 259 -30.17 16.95 20.93
CA THR A 259 -31.52 16.37 20.84
C THR A 259 -31.46 14.85 20.70
N PRO A 260 -31.90 14.07 21.72
CA PRO A 260 -31.85 12.62 21.63
C PRO A 260 -32.83 12.11 20.57
N ARG A 261 -32.33 11.25 19.67
CA ARG A 261 -33.08 10.65 18.55
C ARG A 261 -33.52 9.21 18.83
#